data_AF-A0AA46SNN8-F1
#
_entry.id   AF-A0AA46SNN8-F1
#
_cell.length_a   1.000
_cell.length_b   1.000
_cell.length_c   1.000
_cell.angle_alpha   90.00
_cell.angle_beta   90.00
_cell.angle_gamma   90.00
#
_symmetry.space_group_name_H-M   'P 1'
#
loop_
_entity.id
_entity.type
_entity.pdbx_description
1 polymer ?
#
loop_
_entity_poly.entity_id
_entity_poly.type
_entity_poly.pdbx_seq_one_letter_code
_entity_poly.pdbx_strand_id
1 'polypeptide(L)'
;MDSISRSLLQVSILPVAIASACVAAAELPSPVGHVVQGLGESIPVGAKNVSLSPHFKVYTFTQDGVKYVQINSLQDEVLTVLVVTPGAQQQLPIGSAAGTPVVFVDPAKQP
;
A
#
# COMPACT_ATOMS: atom_id res chain seq x y z
N MET A 1 -13.25 1.23 -74.27
CA MET A 1 -13.36 -0.22 -74.50
C MET A 1 -12.37 -0.86 -73.55
N ASP A 2 -12.77 -0.98 -72.29
CA ASP A 2 -13.18 -2.25 -71.63
C ASP A 2 -11.94 -3.09 -71.33
N SER A 3 -11.63 -3.47 -70.08
CA SER A 3 -12.53 -4.14 -69.16
C SER A 3 -11.98 -4.10 -67.73
N ILE A 4 -12.89 -3.86 -66.79
CA ILE A 4 -12.72 -4.01 -65.34
C ILE A 4 -12.72 -5.51 -65.03
N SER A 5 -11.62 -6.05 -64.51
CA SER A 5 -11.62 -7.42 -63.96
C SER A 5 -11.61 -7.36 -62.43
N ARG A 6 -12.77 -7.69 -61.86
CA ARG A 6 -12.99 -7.99 -60.44
C ARG A 6 -12.22 -9.26 -60.09
N SER A 7 -11.28 -9.19 -59.14
CA SER A 7 -10.70 -10.40 -58.56
C SER A 7 -10.69 -10.32 -57.03
N LEU A 8 -11.72 -10.93 -56.46
CA LEU A 8 -11.77 -11.74 -55.24
C LEU A 8 -11.00 -11.24 -53.99
N LEU A 9 -11.79 -10.78 -53.02
CA LEU A 9 -11.44 -10.69 -51.60
C LEU A 9 -10.83 -12.02 -51.09
N GLN A 10 -9.52 -12.03 -50.85
CA GLN A 10 -8.89 -13.02 -50.00
C GLN A 10 -8.80 -12.48 -48.57
N VAL A 11 -9.84 -12.74 -47.77
CA VAL A 11 -9.79 -12.53 -46.32
C VAL A 11 -8.87 -13.59 -45.73
N SER A 12 -7.61 -13.23 -45.50
CA SER A 12 -6.65 -14.08 -44.81
C SER A 12 -6.88 -13.93 -43.30
N ILE A 13 -7.61 -14.85 -42.69
CA ILE A 13 -7.78 -14.89 -41.23
C ILE A 13 -6.52 -15.53 -40.65
N LEU A 14 -5.64 -14.71 -40.08
CA LEU A 14 -4.48 -15.16 -39.33
C LEU A 14 -4.94 -15.60 -37.92
N PRO A 15 -4.72 -16.85 -37.49
CA PRO A 15 -5.05 -17.24 -36.12
C PRO A 15 -4.00 -16.64 -35.18
N VAL A 16 -4.39 -15.62 -34.40
CA VAL A 16 -3.58 -15.14 -33.27
C VAL A 16 -3.79 -16.12 -32.12
N ALA A 17 -2.84 -17.04 -31.94
CA ALA A 17 -2.75 -17.83 -30.72
C ALA A 17 -2.31 -16.90 -29.58
N ILE A 18 -3.26 -16.42 -28.78
CA ILE A 18 -2.95 -15.71 -27.54
C ILE A 18 -2.49 -16.76 -26.53
N ALA A 19 -1.19 -17.00 -26.46
CA ALA A 19 -0.60 -17.73 -25.35
C ALA A 19 -0.77 -16.87 -24.09
N SER A 20 -1.82 -17.15 -23.31
CA SER A 20 -1.96 -16.60 -21.97
C SER A 20 -0.88 -17.22 -21.10
N ALA A 21 0.29 -16.58 -21.06
CA ALA A 21 1.29 -16.87 -20.06
C ALA A 21 0.72 -16.36 -18.72
N CYS A 22 0.20 -17.29 -17.91
CA CYS A 22 0.03 -17.03 -16.49
C CYS A 22 1.42 -16.73 -15.94
N VAL A 23 1.77 -15.44 -15.86
CA VAL A 23 2.90 -15.01 -15.04
C VAL A 23 2.45 -15.29 -13.62
N ALA A 24 2.83 -16.46 -13.10
CA ALA A 24 2.87 -16.66 -11.66
C ALA A 24 3.81 -15.58 -11.15
N ALA A 25 3.26 -14.57 -10.48
CA ALA A 25 4.06 -13.63 -9.72
C ALA A 25 4.88 -14.48 -8.76
N ALA A 26 6.18 -14.59 -9.00
CA ALA A 26 7.07 -15.18 -8.03
C ALA A 26 6.92 -14.30 -6.78
N GLU A 27 6.27 -14.84 -5.75
CA GLU A 27 6.29 -14.26 -4.42
C GLU A 27 7.77 -14.19 -4.05
N LEU A 28 8.34 -12.98 -4.12
CA LEU A 28 9.65 -12.73 -3.53
C LEU A 28 9.55 -13.23 -2.09
N PRO A 29 10.50 -14.04 -1.60
CA PRO A 29 10.49 -14.45 -0.21
C PRO A 29 10.35 -13.18 0.61
N SER A 30 9.28 -13.11 1.42
CA SER A 30 9.06 -12.00 2.33
C SER A 30 10.40 -11.74 3.00
N PRO A 31 10.96 -10.51 2.92
CA PRO A 31 12.15 -10.23 3.70
C PRO A 31 11.84 -10.71 5.11
N VAL A 32 12.75 -11.48 5.70
CA VAL A 32 12.67 -11.84 7.12
C VAL A 32 12.86 -10.51 7.85
N GLY A 33 11.78 -9.73 7.87
CA GLY A 33 11.75 -8.40 8.41
C GLY A 33 11.89 -8.57 9.90
N HIS A 34 12.81 -7.84 10.49
CA HIS A 34 12.78 -7.66 11.92
C HIS A 34 11.38 -7.18 12.30
N VAL A 35 10.66 -8.03 13.04
CA VAL A 35 9.31 -7.71 13.51
C VAL A 35 9.46 -6.73 14.65
N VAL A 36 8.84 -5.56 14.53
CA VAL A 36 8.69 -4.63 15.64
C VAL A 36 7.64 -5.22 16.58
N GLN A 37 8.03 -5.63 17.79
CA GLN A 37 7.12 -6.22 18.76
C GLN A 37 5.93 -5.28 19.05
N GLY A 38 4.70 -5.79 18.99
CA GLY A 38 3.48 -5.03 19.20
C GLY A 38 2.97 -4.26 17.98
N LEU A 39 3.79 -4.06 16.95
CA LEU A 39 3.36 -3.34 15.75
C LEU A 39 2.37 -4.18 14.95
N GLY A 40 1.24 -3.58 14.58
CA GLY A 40 0.12 -4.24 13.92
C GLY A 40 -0.85 -4.94 14.89
N GLU A 41 -0.55 -4.98 16.19
CA GLU A 41 -1.50 -5.50 17.18
C GLU A 41 -2.59 -4.46 17.49
N SER A 42 -3.82 -4.92 17.71
CA SER A 42 -4.95 -4.06 18.10
C SER A 42 -4.73 -3.36 19.44
N ILE A 43 -4.14 -4.07 20.41
CA ILE A 43 -3.80 -3.53 21.73
C ILE A 43 -2.37 -3.95 22.03
N PRO A 44 -1.38 -3.16 21.62
CA PRO A 44 0.02 -3.52 21.79
C PRO A 44 0.40 -3.56 23.28
N VAL A 45 0.92 -4.69 23.74
CA VAL A 45 1.27 -4.88 25.15
C VAL A 45 2.38 -3.92 25.56
N GLY A 46 2.16 -3.16 26.64
CA GLY A 46 3.14 -2.22 27.18
C GLY A 46 3.26 -0.89 26.42
N ALA A 47 2.56 -0.71 25.30
CA ALA A 47 2.51 0.57 24.61
C ALA A 47 1.46 1.50 25.24
N LYS A 48 1.85 2.76 25.46
CA LYS A 48 0.95 3.81 25.95
C LYS A 48 0.27 4.52 24.78
N ASN A 49 -1.03 4.79 24.88
CA ASN A 49 -1.71 5.71 23.96
C ASN A 49 -1.13 7.13 24.12
N VAL A 50 -0.58 7.68 23.05
CA VAL A 50 0.01 9.04 23.01
C VAL A 50 -0.86 10.04 22.26
N SER A 51 -2.05 9.65 21.81
CA SER A 51 -2.97 10.53 21.09
C SER A 51 -3.41 11.71 21.95
N LEU A 52 -3.35 12.92 21.39
CA LEU A 52 -3.98 14.12 21.96
C LEU A 52 -5.44 14.29 21.48
N SER A 53 -5.84 13.52 20.46
CA SER A 53 -7.19 13.54 19.91
C SER A 53 -8.06 12.51 20.62
N PRO A 54 -9.33 12.85 20.96
CA PRO A 54 -10.27 11.89 21.53
C PRO A 54 -10.81 10.89 20.49
N HIS A 55 -10.45 11.01 19.21
CA HIS A 55 -11.00 10.20 18.12
C HIS A 55 -10.14 8.98 17.76
N PHE A 56 -8.90 8.93 18.24
CA PHE A 56 -7.94 7.90 17.85
C PHE A 56 -7.11 7.45 19.05
N LYS A 57 -6.64 6.20 18.99
CA LYS A 57 -5.56 5.69 19.82
C LYS A 57 -4.29 5.68 18.97
N VAL A 58 -3.19 6.19 19.50
CA VAL A 58 -1.91 6.26 18.78
C VAL A 58 -0.83 5.61 19.62
N TYR A 59 -0.06 4.72 19.00
CA TYR A 59 1.05 4.01 19.63
C TYR A 59 2.33 4.26 18.82
N THR A 60 3.45 4.42 19.53
CA THR A 60 4.76 4.65 18.89
C THR A 60 5.71 3.54 19.23
N PHE A 61 6.42 3.06 18.22
CA PHE A 61 7.44 2.04 18.35
C PHE A 61 8.73 2.55 17.72
N THR A 62 9.86 2.07 18.23
CA THR A 62 11.17 2.41 17.67
C THR A 62 11.96 1.12 17.49
N GLN A 63 12.51 0.93 16.30
CA GLN A 63 13.45 -0.15 16.00
C GLN A 63 14.56 0.41 15.13
N ASP A 64 15.82 0.15 15.52
CA ASP A 64 17.02 0.61 14.80
C ASP A 64 17.03 2.11 14.50
N GLY A 65 16.48 2.92 15.42
CA GLY A 65 16.37 4.37 15.27
C GLY A 65 15.24 4.85 14.35
N VAL A 66 14.49 3.93 13.72
CA VAL A 66 13.31 4.24 12.91
C VAL A 66 12.08 4.28 13.80
N LYS A 67 11.30 5.37 13.69
CA LYS A 67 10.05 5.54 14.43
C LYS A 67 8.85 5.08 13.60
N TYR A 68 8.04 4.23 14.19
CA TYR A 68 6.77 3.77 13.66
C TYR A 68 5.64 4.36 14.48
N VAL A 69 4.63 4.91 13.81
CA VAL A 69 3.43 5.47 14.43
C VAL A 69 2.25 4.65 13.94
N GLN A 70 1.65 3.90 14.84
CA GLN A 70 0.44 3.15 14.58
C GLN A 70 -0.77 3.96 15.06
N ILE A 71 -1.79 4.05 14.21
CA ILE A 71 -3.04 4.74 14.50
C ILE A 71 -4.15 3.70 14.53
N ASN A 72 -4.86 3.64 15.65
CA ASN A 72 -6.02 2.77 15.85
C ASN A 72 -7.29 3.59 16.03
N SER A 73 -8.42 2.97 15.71
CA SER A 73 -9.75 3.47 16.10
C SER A 73 -9.95 3.36 17.62
N LEU A 74 -11.03 3.95 18.14
CA LEU A 74 -11.39 3.81 19.55
C LEU A 74 -11.75 2.36 19.93
N GLN A 75 -12.15 1.54 18.95
CA GLN A 75 -12.46 0.12 19.09
C GLN A 75 -11.23 -0.78 18.90
N ASP A 76 -10.02 -0.20 18.92
CA ASP A 76 -8.74 -0.93 18.82
C ASP A 76 -8.47 -1.57 17.44
N GLU A 77 -9.20 -1.14 16.40
CA GLU A 77 -8.89 -1.52 15.02
C GLU A 77 -7.64 -0.77 14.55
N VAL A 78 -6.64 -1.47 14.02
CA VAL A 78 -5.48 -0.85 13.39
C VAL A 78 -5.90 -0.23 12.06
N LEU A 79 -5.88 1.10 11.99
CA LEU A 79 -6.25 1.83 10.78
C LEU A 79 -5.06 1.93 9.82
N THR A 80 -3.92 2.42 10.32
CA THR A 80 -2.72 2.58 9.53
C THR A 80 -1.46 2.60 10.38
N VAL A 81 -0.33 2.26 9.76
CA VAL A 81 1.00 2.46 10.34
C VAL A 81 1.84 3.37 9.45
N LEU A 82 2.56 4.28 10.07
CA LEU A 82 3.44 5.24 9.40
C LEU A 82 4.88 5.08 9.88
N VAL A 83 5.82 5.07 8.94
CA VAL A 83 7.24 5.29 9.21
C VAL A 83 7.50 6.79 9.20
N VAL A 84 8.14 7.30 10.24
CA VAL A 84 8.48 8.72 10.37
C VAL A 84 9.98 8.87 10.48
N THR A 85 10.57 9.50 9.46
CA THR A 85 12.00 9.83 9.40
C THR A 85 12.19 11.33 9.16
N PRO A 86 13.37 11.90 9.45
CA PRO A 86 13.67 13.27 9.03
C PRO A 86 13.51 13.43 7.52
N GLY A 87 12.62 14.32 7.10
CA GLY A 87 12.40 14.65 5.69
C GLY A 87 11.43 13.74 4.92
N ALA A 88 10.96 12.63 5.50
CA ALA A 88 10.01 11.74 4.82
C ALA A 88 9.11 10.98 5.80
N GLN A 89 7.88 10.77 5.37
CA GLN A 89 6.89 9.92 6.03
C GLN A 89 6.35 8.92 4.99
N GLN A 90 6.23 7.66 5.38
CA GLN A 90 5.75 6.60 4.50
C GLN A 90 4.68 5.78 5.21
N GLN A 91 3.59 5.50 4.52
CA GLN A 91 2.58 4.56 5.00
C GLN A 91 3.01 3.12 4.74
N LEU A 92 2.89 2.27 5.76
CA LEU A 92 3.10 0.82 5.61
C LEU A 92 1.79 0.14 5.20
N PRO A 93 1.87 -1.00 4.49
CA PRO A 93 0.70 -1.77 4.11
C PRO A 93 0.12 -2.57 5.30
N ILE A 94 -0.23 -1.87 6.39
CA ILE A 94 -0.73 -2.45 7.64
C ILE A 94 -2.00 -1.68 8.07
N GLY A 95 -3.03 -2.42 8.45
CA GLY A 95 -4.31 -1.88 8.90
C GLY A 95 -5.35 -1.76 7.79
N SER A 96 -6.58 -1.43 8.17
CA SER A 96 -7.72 -1.37 7.23
C SER A 96 -7.63 -0.23 6.21
N ALA A 97 -6.82 0.80 6.49
CA ALA A 97 -6.59 1.93 5.59
C ALA A 97 -5.22 1.89 4.89
N ALA A 98 -4.52 0.74 4.89
CA ALA A 98 -3.17 0.54 4.31
C ALA A 98 -2.96 1.00 2.86
N GLY A 99 -4.03 1.15 2.07
CA GLY A 99 -3.99 1.65 0.69
C GLY A 99 -4.64 3.02 0.49
N THR A 100 -5.15 3.63 1.57
CA THR A 100 -5.80 4.93 1.52
C THR A 100 -4.76 6.02 1.74
N PRO A 101 -4.61 6.98 0.81
CA PRO A 101 -3.62 8.05 0.95
C PRO A 101 -3.75 8.83 2.26
N VAL A 102 -2.63 8.97 2.98
CA VAL A 102 -2.54 9.79 4.19
C VAL A 102 -2.06 11.19 3.81
N VAL A 103 -2.79 12.21 4.27
CA VAL A 103 -2.41 13.62 4.09
C VAL A 103 -1.71 14.11 5.34
N PHE A 104 -0.47 14.56 5.18
CA PHE A 104 0.30 15.19 6.23
C PHE A 104 0.11 16.71 6.16
N VAL A 105 -0.43 17.29 7.23
CA VAL A 105 -0.67 18.73 7.33
C VAL A 105 0.44 19.35 8.16
N ASP A 106 1.20 20.26 7.55
CA ASP A 106 2.17 21.10 8.24
C ASP A 106 1.53 22.46 8.55
N PRO A 107 1.22 22.77 9.83
CA PRO A 107 0.58 24.03 10.19
C PRO A 107 1.48 25.25 9.94
N ALA A 108 2.81 25.07 9.90
CA ALA A 108 3.74 26.17 9.62
C ALA A 108 3.79 26.55 8.13
N LYS A 109 3.15 25.76 7.27
CA LYS A 109 3.17 25.90 5.81
C LYS A 109 1.77 26.18 5.22
N GLN A 110 0.79 26.49 6.05
CA GLN A 110 -0.53 26.95 5.59
C GLN A 110 -0.42 28.39 5.05
N PRO A 111 -1.09 28.72 3.93
CA PRO A 111 -1.11 30.07 3.37
C PRO A 111 -1.79 31.09 4.27
#